data_AF-W1ETP0-F1
#
_entry.id   AF-W1ETP0-F1
#
_cell.length_a   1.000
_cell.length_b   1.000
_cell.length_c   1.000
_cell.angle_alpha   90.00
_cell.angle_beta   90.00
_cell.angle_gamma   90.00
#
_symmetry.space_group_name_H-M   'P 1'
#
loop_
_entity.id
_entity.type
_entity.pdbx_description
1 polymer ?
#
loop_
_entity_poly.entity_id
_entity_poly.type
_entity_poly.pdbx_seq_one_letter_code
_entity_poly.pdbx_strand_id
1 'polypeptide(L)'
;MATTRNKVMWQEGMLMRPHHFQQQQRYNDYLDNQRFRAMNDLSWGFTELTLNNELLAQGKIMIDSASGTLPDGTVFSIPDQDALPDPLHPQNFSGRKKPQYLPRSAGRQ
;
A
#
# COMPACT_ATOMS: atom_id res chain seq x y z
N MET A 1 3.14 -0.55 -26.97
CA MET A 1 3.03 -1.00 -25.56
C MET A 1 1.86 -0.26 -24.94
N ALA A 2 0.74 -0.94 -24.65
CA ALA A 2 -0.42 -0.28 -24.05
C ALA A 2 -0.08 0.10 -22.61
N THR A 3 0.00 1.40 -22.33
CA THR A 3 0.23 1.95 -21.00
C THR A 3 -0.97 1.61 -20.11
N THR A 4 -0.72 0.91 -18.99
CA THR A 4 -1.70 0.40 -17.99
C THR A 4 -2.64 1.45 -17.38
N ARG A 5 -2.51 2.73 -17.76
CA ARG A 5 -3.15 3.90 -17.14
C ARG A 5 -3.90 4.78 -18.15
N ASN A 6 -4.40 4.19 -19.23
CA ASN A 6 -5.21 4.94 -20.19
C ASN A 6 -6.67 4.99 -19.75
N LYS A 7 -7.33 6.11 -20.03
CA LYS A 7 -8.78 6.28 -19.83
C LYS A 7 -9.54 5.31 -20.73
N VAL A 8 -10.61 4.71 -20.23
CA VAL A 8 -11.53 3.91 -21.05
C VAL A 8 -12.42 4.86 -21.86
N MET A 9 -12.49 4.62 -23.17
CA MET A 9 -13.38 5.37 -24.06
C MET A 9 -14.71 4.63 -24.16
N TRP A 10 -15.76 5.23 -23.61
CA TRP A 10 -17.11 4.67 -23.65
C TRP A 10 -17.82 5.10 -24.94
N GLN A 11 -18.46 4.14 -25.59
CA GLN A 11 -19.24 4.36 -26.80
C GLN A 11 -20.62 3.74 -26.62
N GLU A 12 -21.63 4.35 -27.23
CA GLU A 12 -22.98 3.79 -27.24
C GLU A 12 -22.99 2.41 -27.91
N GLY A 13 -23.72 1.45 -27.32
CA GLY A 13 -23.76 0.07 -27.80
C GLY A 13 -22.52 -0.78 -27.49
N MET A 14 -21.53 -0.25 -26.76
CA MET A 14 -20.34 -1.01 -26.35
C MET A 14 -20.70 -2.10 -25.35
N LEU A 15 -20.23 -3.33 -25.60
CA LEU A 15 -20.40 -4.44 -24.68
C LEU A 15 -19.53 -4.25 -23.43
N MET A 16 -20.17 -4.08 -22.27
CA MET A 16 -19.49 -3.97 -20.98
C MET A 16 -18.84 -5.31 -20.59
N ARG A 17 -17.57 -5.26 -20.18
CA ARG A 17 -16.79 -6.43 -19.78
C ARG A 17 -15.99 -6.08 -18.53
N PRO A 18 -15.65 -7.06 -17.67
CA PRO A 18 -14.93 -6.81 -16.42
C PRO A 18 -13.64 -5.98 -16.59
N HIS A 19 -12.88 -6.21 -17.66
CA HIS A 19 -11.64 -5.49 -17.91
C HIS A 19 -11.84 -3.99 -18.19
N HIS A 20 -12.99 -3.55 -18.72
CA HIS A 20 -13.29 -2.14 -18.90
C HIS A 20 -13.40 -1.44 -17.53
N PHE A 21 -14.09 -2.05 -16.57
CA PHE A 21 -14.19 -1.51 -15.21
C PHE A 21 -12.83 -1.51 -14.51
N GLN A 22 -12.06 -2.60 -14.63
CA GLN A 22 -10.73 -2.68 -14.02
C GLN A 22 -9.78 -1.63 -14.60
N GLN A 23 -9.83 -1.37 -15.91
CA GLN A 23 -9.01 -0.33 -16.55
C GLN A 23 -9.45 1.07 -16.13
N GLN A 24 -10.77 1.32 -16.02
CA GLN A 24 -11.29 2.59 -15.55
C GLN A 24 -10.88 2.86 -14.09
N GLN A 25 -10.93 1.85 -13.22
CA GLN A 25 -10.46 1.96 -11.84
C GLN A 25 -8.97 2.34 -11.79
N ARG A 26 -8.12 1.59 -12.51
CA ARG A 26 -6.67 1.88 -12.58
C ARG A 26 -6.36 3.28 -13.09
N TYR A 27 -7.15 3.78 -14.05
CA TYR A 27 -6.99 5.14 -14.57
C TYR A 27 -7.34 6.19 -13.50
N ASN A 28 -8.42 5.99 -12.76
CA ASN A 28 -8.83 6.89 -11.68
C ASN A 28 -7.79 6.90 -10.55
N ASP A 29 -7.37 5.72 -10.07
CA ASP A 29 -6.35 5.60 -9.02
C ASP A 29 -5.04 6.29 -9.43
N TYR A 30 -4.65 6.17 -10.70
CA TYR A 30 -3.48 6.87 -11.23
C TYR A 30 -3.66 8.39 -11.23
N LEU A 31 -4.81 8.89 -11.69
CA LEU A 31 -5.08 10.33 -11.78
C LEU A 31 -5.08 10.97 -10.40
N ASP A 32 -5.70 10.35 -9.41
CA ASP A 32 -5.77 10.85 -8.04
C ASP A 32 -4.37 10.88 -7.42
N ASN A 33 -3.62 9.80 -7.55
CA ASN A 33 -2.22 9.74 -7.09
C ASN A 33 -1.33 10.82 -7.73
N GLN A 34 -1.47 11.07 -9.04
CA GLN A 34 -0.71 12.12 -9.71
C GLN A 34 -1.07 13.51 -9.17
N ARG A 35 -2.36 13.77 -8.93
CA ARG A 35 -2.82 15.05 -8.38
C ARG A 35 -2.29 15.27 -6.96
N PHE A 36 -2.41 14.28 -6.08
CA PHE A 36 -1.90 14.40 -4.71
C PHE A 36 -0.38 14.59 -4.65
N ARG A 37 0.37 13.85 -5.46
CA ARG A 37 1.83 14.02 -5.57
C ARG A 37 2.23 15.40 -6.12
N ALA A 38 1.45 15.96 -7.03
CA ALA A 38 1.69 17.31 -7.54
C ALA A 38 1.42 18.39 -6.48
N MET A 39 0.60 18.10 -5.46
CA MET A 39 0.27 19.03 -4.37
C MET A 39 1.27 18.94 -3.21
N ASN A 40 1.78 17.76 -2.87
CA ASN A 40 2.72 17.57 -1.76
C ASN A 40 3.56 16.30 -1.96
N ASP A 41 4.87 16.40 -1.72
CA ASP A 41 5.80 15.26 -1.76
C ASP A 41 5.57 14.24 -0.63
N LEU A 42 4.87 14.64 0.44
CA LEU A 42 4.51 13.81 1.60
C LEU A 42 3.03 13.41 1.58
N SER A 43 2.52 12.96 0.43
CA SER A 43 1.11 12.60 0.24
C SER A 43 0.71 11.20 0.75
N TRP A 44 1.51 10.58 1.63
CA TRP A 44 1.29 9.24 2.17
C TRP A 44 1.75 9.17 3.64
N GLY A 45 1.21 8.24 4.40
CA GLY A 45 1.42 8.08 5.83
C GLY A 45 0.11 7.93 6.60
N PHE A 46 0.19 8.03 7.92
CA PHE A 46 -0.97 8.03 8.80
C PHE A 46 -1.59 9.43 8.85
N THR A 47 -2.91 9.51 8.69
CA THR A 47 -3.69 10.69 9.07
C THR A 47 -4.15 10.59 10.52
N GLU A 48 -4.38 9.38 11.02
CA GLU A 48 -4.69 9.06 12.41
C GLU A 48 -4.01 7.75 12.80
N LEU A 49 -3.53 7.66 14.05
CA LEU A 49 -2.99 6.44 14.63
C LEU A 49 -3.18 6.44 16.15
N THR A 50 -3.90 5.43 16.64
CA THR A 50 -4.09 5.17 18.07
C THR A 50 -3.55 3.79 18.42
N LEU A 51 -2.73 3.72 19.46
CA LEU A 51 -2.14 2.47 19.95
C LEU A 51 -2.81 2.03 21.25
N ASN A 52 -2.91 0.71 21.43
CA ASN A 52 -3.41 0.12 22.64
C ASN A 52 -2.40 0.27 23.79
N ASN A 53 -2.67 1.18 24.71
CA ASN A 53 -1.76 1.49 25.81
C ASN A 53 -1.61 0.33 26.81
N GLU A 54 -2.65 -0.50 27.00
CA GLU A 54 -2.61 -1.63 27.93
C GLU A 54 -1.67 -2.74 27.44
N LEU A 55 -1.75 -3.07 26.16
CA LEU A 55 -0.85 -4.03 25.53
C LEU A 55 0.55 -3.47 25.35
N LEU A 56 0.68 -2.16 25.10
CA LEU A 56 1.97 -1.49 25.06
C LEU A 56 2.70 -1.61 26.40
N ALA A 57 1.99 -1.46 27.53
CA ALA A 57 2.55 -1.68 28.86
C ALA A 57 3.00 -3.14 29.09
N GLN A 58 2.42 -4.10 28.36
CA GLN A 58 2.82 -5.52 28.37
C GLN A 58 3.93 -5.85 27.35
N GLY A 59 4.49 -4.83 26.67
CA GLY A 59 5.55 -5.00 25.67
C GLY A 59 5.06 -5.49 24.30
N LYS A 60 3.76 -5.37 24.00
CA LYS A 60 3.16 -5.69 22.69
C LYS A 60 2.69 -4.41 22.01
N ILE A 61 2.85 -4.32 20.69
CA ILE A 61 2.33 -3.21 19.89
C ILE A 61 1.02 -3.67 19.26
N MET A 62 -0.08 -3.01 19.59
CA MET A 62 -1.38 -3.19 18.94
C MET A 62 -1.93 -1.82 18.55
N ILE A 63 -2.58 -1.77 17.40
CA ILE A 63 -3.30 -0.60 16.90
C ILE A 63 -4.75 -0.72 17.39
N ASP A 64 -5.31 0.34 17.98
CA ASP A 64 -6.75 0.43 18.28
C ASP A 64 -7.52 1.06 17.11
N SER A 65 -6.94 2.07 16.47
CA SER A 65 -7.42 2.66 15.22
C SER A 65 -6.26 3.22 14.39
N ALA A 66 -6.41 3.20 13.07
CA ALA A 66 -5.47 3.88 12.19
C ALA A 66 -6.11 4.16 10.83
N SER A 67 -5.85 5.33 10.27
CA SER A 67 -6.24 5.64 8.90
C SER A 67 -5.12 6.36 8.17
N GLY A 68 -5.13 6.27 6.86
CA GLY A 68 -4.16 7.00 6.05
C GLY A 68 -4.04 6.47 4.64
N THR A 69 -2.91 6.78 4.02
CA THR A 69 -2.62 6.45 2.62
C THR A 69 -1.27 5.76 2.54
N LEU A 70 -1.21 4.61 1.89
CA LEU A 70 0.02 3.89 1.61
C LEU A 70 0.83 4.58 0.49
N PRO A 71 2.14 4.31 0.34
CA PRO A 71 2.98 4.95 -0.69
C PRO A 71 2.53 4.71 -2.13
N ASP A 72 1.76 3.65 -2.38
CA ASP A 72 1.17 3.34 -3.69
C ASP A 72 -0.16 4.07 -3.95
N GLY A 73 -0.67 4.81 -2.95
CA GLY A 73 -1.93 5.55 -3.02
C GLY A 73 -3.13 4.84 -2.40
N THR A 74 -2.98 3.58 -1.98
CA THR A 74 -4.06 2.83 -1.37
C THR A 74 -4.45 3.47 -0.04
N VAL A 75 -5.73 3.81 0.12
CA VAL A 75 -6.27 4.34 1.39
C VAL A 75 -6.66 3.16 2.28
N PHE A 76 -6.43 3.30 3.57
CA PHE A 76 -6.85 2.33 4.60
C PHE A 76 -7.52 3.04 5.77
N SER A 77 -8.42 2.34 6.47
CA SER A 77 -9.09 2.81 7.67
C SER A 77 -9.47 1.65 8.59
N ILE A 78 -8.82 1.56 9.74
CA ILE A 78 -8.96 0.50 10.73
C ILE A 78 -9.60 1.11 11.99
N PRO A 79 -10.67 0.51 12.56
CA PRO A 79 -11.35 -0.72 12.12
C PRO A 79 -12.52 -0.50 11.14
N ASP A 80 -12.73 0.73 10.64
CA ASP A 80 -13.95 1.11 9.91
C ASP A 80 -14.14 0.34 8.59
N GLN A 81 -13.10 0.24 7.77
CA GLN A 81 -13.11 -0.45 6.48
C GLN A 81 -12.21 -1.69 6.45
N ASP A 82 -11.18 -1.70 7.30
CA ASP A 82 -10.14 -2.71 7.35
C ASP A 82 -10.10 -3.40 8.72
N ALA A 83 -9.74 -4.69 8.73
CA ALA A 83 -9.62 -5.46 9.97
C ALA A 83 -8.44 -4.99 10.84
N LEU A 84 -8.60 -5.11 12.15
CA LEU A 84 -7.52 -4.91 13.11
C LEU A 84 -6.40 -5.95 12.88
N PRO A 85 -5.13 -5.53 12.83
CA PRO A 85 -4.02 -6.46 12.79
C PRO A 85 -3.80 -7.13 14.14
N ASP A 86 -3.21 -8.32 14.13
CA ASP A 86 -2.83 -9.01 15.36
C ASP A 86 -1.77 -8.22 16.15
N PRO A 87 -1.83 -8.24 17.50
CA PRO A 87 -0.79 -7.64 18.33
C PRO A 87 0.61 -8.18 18.01
N LEU A 88 1.53 -7.27 17.71
CA LEU A 88 2.91 -7.59 17.41
C LEU A 88 3.77 -7.57 18.67
N HIS A 89 4.50 -8.64 18.94
CA HIS A 89 5.57 -8.60 19.93
C HIS A 89 6.87 -8.12 19.24
N PRO A 90 7.54 -7.04 19.70
CA PRO A 90 8.74 -6.52 19.03
C PRO A 90 9.90 -7.52 18.92
N GLN A 91 9.98 -8.52 19.80
CA GLN A 91 10.98 -9.59 19.70
C GLN A 91 10.77 -10.52 18.50
N ASN A 92 9.57 -10.52 17.90
CA ASN A 92 9.28 -11.22 16.65
C ASN A 92 9.77 -10.42 15.42
N PHE A 93 10.30 -9.20 15.63
CA PHE A 93 10.85 -8.40 14.55
C PHE A 93 12.21 -8.96 14.13
N SER A 94 12.23 -9.90 13.18
CA SER A 94 13.47 -10.44 12.61
C SER A 94 14.11 -9.41 11.68
N GLY A 95 14.66 -8.33 12.22
CA GLY A 95 15.31 -7.25 11.48
C GLY A 95 16.58 -7.60 10.72
N ARG A 96 16.95 -8.89 10.58
CA ARG A 96 18.09 -9.31 9.75
C ARG A 96 17.63 -9.88 8.42
N LYS A 97 17.51 -9.03 7.41
CA LYS A 97 17.85 -9.48 6.05
C LYS A 97 19.35 -9.81 6.09
N LYS A 98 19.71 -11.10 6.12
CA LYS A 98 21.10 -11.50 5.87
C LYS A 98 21.46 -10.96 4.48
N PRO A 99 22.49 -10.12 4.31
CA PRO A 99 22.95 -9.76 2.98
C PRO A 99 23.40 -11.05 2.29
N GLN A 100 22.66 -11.47 1.26
CA GLN A 100 23.03 -12.60 0.43
C GLN A 100 24.21 -12.15 -0.43
N TYR A 101 25.42 -12.18 0.14
CA TYR A 101 26.65 -12.13 -0.65
C TYR A 101 26.70 -13.44 -1.43
N LEU A 102 26.18 -13.43 -2.67
CA LEU A 102 26.49 -14.48 -3.62
C LEU A 102 28.01 -14.40 -3.85
N PRO A 103 28.80 -15.47 -3.63
CA PRO A 103 30.20 -15.45 -4.02
C PRO A 103 30.23 -15.19 -5.53
N ARG A 104 30.85 -14.08 -5.93
CA ARG A 104 31.22 -13.84 -7.33
C ARG A 104 32.06 -15.05 -7.71
N SER A 105 31.50 -15.93 -8.56
CA SER A 105 32.24 -17.03 -9.14
C SER A 105 33.49 -16.44 -9.77
N ALA A 106 34.65 -16.73 -9.16
CA ALA A 106 35.95 -16.41 -9.71
C ALA A 106 35.99 -17.04 -11.10
N GLY A 107 36.06 -16.19 -12.13
CA GLY A 107 36.31 -16.64 -13.48
C GLY A 107 37.63 -17.39 -13.48
N ARG A 108 37.59 -18.67 -13.85
CA ARG A 108 38.76 -19.36 -14.38
C ARG A 108 39.20 -18.60 -15.63
N GLN A 109 40.42 -18.08 -15.60
CA GLN A 109 41.29 -18.06 -16.76
C GLN A 109 42.35 -19.13 -16.54
#